data_AF-A0A9Q1IAN0-F1
#
_entry.id   AF-A0A9Q1IAN0-F1
#
_cell.length_a   1.000
_cell.length_b   1.000
_cell.length_c   1.000
_cell.angle_alpha   90.00
_cell.angle_beta   90.00
_cell.angle_gamma   90.00
#
_symmetry.space_group_name_H-M   'P 1'
#
loop_
_entity.id
_entity.type
_entity.pdbx_description
1 polymer ?
#
loop_
_entity_poly.entity_id
_entity_poly.type
_entity_poly.pdbx_seq_one_letter_code
_entity_poly.pdbx_strand_id
1 'polypeptide(L)'
;MGSHKLTSYLAGKGIRHIRTAFYNPAANGRVERLNQSLKNGIRAHLAQGCTLTTSLLQTLLQYRATRHATTGVSPASLMLGRELQLPLDRLRPTPAPAPAHLVQAAVAARQRWTKDRFDRARRVKPPAIAVSDWCGPWRREHDQTRTQEIRLSVHTGSKHSAQRAVSV
;
A
#
# COMPACT_ATOMS: atom_id res chain seq x y z
N MET A 1 -27.94 -5.46 28.67
CA MET A 1 -26.55 -5.21 29.14
C MET A 1 -26.49 -3.83 29.78
N GLY A 2 -26.04 -3.71 31.03
CA GLY A 2 -25.98 -2.41 31.73
C GLY A 2 -24.85 -1.50 31.22
N SER A 3 -25.02 -0.18 31.38
CA SER A 3 -24.08 0.88 30.93
C SER A 3 -22.64 0.69 31.42
N HIS A 4 -22.47 0.19 32.66
CA HIS A 4 -21.14 -0.08 33.22
C HIS A 4 -20.42 -1.23 32.50
N LYS A 5 -21.13 -2.31 32.13
CA LYS A 5 -20.54 -3.46 31.42
C LYS A 5 -19.95 -3.04 30.07
N LEU A 6 -20.65 -2.19 29.34
CA LEU A 6 -20.15 -1.63 28.06
C LEU A 6 -18.92 -0.76 28.28
N THR A 7 -18.92 0.08 29.32
CA THR A 7 -17.81 1.00 29.61
C THR A 7 -16.53 0.22 29.97
N SER A 8 -16.63 -0.80 30.82
CA SER A 8 -15.49 -1.67 31.15
C SER A 8 -14.96 -2.44 29.94
N TYR A 9 -15.85 -2.95 29.08
CA TYR A 9 -15.46 -3.63 27.85
C TYR A 9 -14.68 -2.73 26.89
N LEU A 10 -15.17 -1.51 26.65
CA LEU A 10 -14.51 -0.54 25.76
C LEU A 10 -13.16 -0.09 26.33
N ALA A 11 -13.06 0.12 27.65
CA ALA A 11 -11.80 0.43 28.32
C ALA A 11 -10.77 -0.69 28.14
N GLY A 12 -11.18 -1.97 28.29
CA GLY A 12 -10.31 -3.12 28.04
C GLY A 12 -9.84 -3.26 26.58
N LYS A 13 -10.49 -2.59 25.63
CA LYS A 13 -10.08 -2.50 24.22
C LYS A 13 -9.32 -1.20 23.89
N GLY A 14 -9.05 -0.34 24.87
CA GLY A 14 -8.42 0.97 24.66
C GLY A 14 -9.31 1.97 23.93
N ILE A 15 -10.64 1.76 23.90
CA ILE A 15 -11.59 2.61 23.19
C ILE A 15 -12.21 3.61 24.18
N ARG A 16 -12.05 4.90 23.91
CA ARG A 16 -12.69 5.98 24.69
C ARG A 16 -14.14 6.15 24.26
N HIS A 17 -15.07 5.80 25.14
CA HIS A 17 -16.50 6.03 24.92
C HIS A 17 -16.86 7.50 25.14
N ILE A 18 -17.22 8.22 24.07
CA ILE A 18 -17.68 9.61 24.13
C ILE A 18 -19.21 9.62 24.04
N ARG A 19 -19.87 10.33 24.97
CA ARG A 19 -21.33 10.52 24.97
C ARG A 19 -21.65 11.96 24.61
N THR A 20 -22.67 12.16 23.79
CA THR A 20 -23.20 13.50 23.51
C THR A 20 -23.93 14.03 24.73
N ALA A 21 -23.83 15.33 24.99
CA ALA A 21 -24.57 15.99 26.05
C ALA A 21 -26.09 15.87 25.83
N PHE A 22 -26.85 15.91 26.92
CA PHE A 22 -28.30 16.02 26.87
C PHE A 22 -28.70 17.31 26.14
N TYR A 23 -29.78 17.28 25.37
CA TYR A 23 -30.24 18.39 24.51
C TYR A 23 -29.30 18.85 23.37
N ASN A 24 -28.31 18.04 22.96
CA ASN A 24 -27.49 18.36 21.78
C ASN A 24 -27.66 17.33 20.63
N PRO A 25 -28.84 17.30 19.96
CA PRO A 25 -29.09 16.38 18.84
C PRO A 25 -28.20 16.67 17.62
N ALA A 26 -27.78 17.93 17.43
CA ALA A 26 -26.95 18.33 16.30
C ALA A 26 -25.63 17.54 16.22
N ALA A 27 -25.06 17.14 17.38
CA ALA A 27 -23.87 16.31 17.45
C ALA A 27 -24.05 14.93 16.77
N ASN A 28 -25.27 14.40 16.74
CA ASN A 28 -25.62 13.11 16.12
C ASN A 28 -26.19 13.25 14.70
N GLY A 29 -26.28 14.47 14.17
CA GLY A 29 -26.89 14.77 12.86
C GLY A 29 -26.32 14.00 11.67
N ARG A 30 -25.04 13.63 11.72
CA ARG A 30 -24.41 12.79 10.67
C ARG A 30 -24.88 11.34 10.74
N VAL A 31 -25.05 10.82 11.94
CA VAL A 31 -25.55 9.46 12.19
C VAL A 31 -27.03 9.37 11.79
N GLU A 32 -27.81 10.40 12.11
CA GLU A 32 -29.24 10.45 11.75
C GLU A 32 -29.45 10.47 10.24
N ARG A 33 -28.72 11.32 9.51
CA ARG A 33 -28.74 11.35 8.04
C ARG A 33 -28.30 10.02 7.40
N LEU A 34 -27.28 9.38 7.98
CA LEU A 34 -26.86 8.04 7.57
C LEU A 34 -27.99 7.03 7.77
N ASN A 35 -28.60 7.01 8.95
CA ASN A 35 -29.69 6.09 9.27
C ASN A 35 -30.89 6.28 8.35
N GLN A 36 -31.24 7.52 8.00
CA GLN A 36 -32.28 7.80 7.02
C GLN A 36 -31.93 7.23 5.65
N SER A 37 -30.70 7.45 5.17
CA SER A 37 -30.23 6.94 3.88
C SER A 37 -30.25 5.40 3.83
N LEU A 38 -29.79 4.75 4.91
CA LEU A 38 -29.81 3.29 5.03
C LEU A 38 -31.23 2.72 5.02
N LYS A 39 -32.15 3.32 5.81
CA LYS A 39 -33.55 2.90 5.83
C LYS A 39 -34.20 3.03 4.45
N ASN A 40 -33.96 4.14 3.77
CA ASN A 40 -34.51 4.39 2.44
C ASN A 40 -33.97 3.38 1.41
N GLY A 41 -32.66 3.12 1.42
CA GLY A 41 -32.05 2.13 0.53
C GLY A 41 -32.58 0.71 0.79
N ILE A 42 -32.66 0.31 2.06
CA ILE A 42 -33.19 -1.02 2.42
C ILE A 42 -34.65 -1.16 1.97
N ARG A 43 -35.50 -0.14 2.20
CA ARG A 43 -36.91 -0.15 1.76
C ARG A 43 -37.03 -0.28 0.24
N ALA A 44 -36.17 0.40 -0.52
CA ALA A 44 -36.18 0.31 -1.97
C ALA A 44 -35.83 -1.10 -2.47
N HIS A 45 -34.80 -1.74 -1.92
CA HIS A 45 -34.41 -3.12 -2.29
C HIS A 45 -35.43 -4.16 -1.84
N LEU A 46 -36.03 -3.98 -0.66
CA LEU A 46 -37.14 -4.84 -0.19
C LEU A 46 -38.35 -4.74 -1.13
N ALA A 47 -38.68 -3.53 -1.62
CA ALA A 47 -39.75 -3.35 -2.60
C ALA A 47 -39.47 -4.02 -3.95
N GLN A 48 -38.19 -4.28 -4.27
CA GLN A 48 -37.76 -5.05 -5.45
C GLN A 48 -37.78 -6.57 -5.21
N GLY A 49 -38.25 -7.04 -4.05
CA GLY A 49 -38.34 -8.46 -3.70
C GLY A 49 -37.04 -9.07 -3.16
N CYS A 50 -36.03 -8.25 -2.82
CA CYS A 50 -34.81 -8.76 -2.19
C CYS A 50 -35.08 -9.19 -0.74
N THR A 51 -34.30 -10.15 -0.25
CA THR A 51 -34.29 -10.48 1.19
C THR A 51 -33.70 -9.32 2.00
N LEU A 52 -33.97 -9.27 3.31
CA LEU A 52 -33.42 -8.24 4.19
C LEU A 52 -31.89 -8.21 4.17
N THR A 53 -31.25 -9.38 4.18
CA THR A 53 -29.79 -9.51 4.16
C THR A 53 -29.21 -8.96 2.86
N THR A 54 -29.76 -9.35 1.71
CA THR A 54 -29.33 -8.85 0.40
C THR A 54 -29.55 -7.34 0.29
N SER A 55 -30.72 -6.86 0.72
CA SER A 55 -31.07 -5.43 0.73
C SER A 55 -30.07 -4.60 1.55
N LEU A 56 -29.70 -5.09 2.73
CA LEU A 56 -28.71 -4.43 3.59
C LEU A 56 -27.32 -4.41 2.95
N LEU A 57 -26.87 -5.54 2.38
CA LEU A 57 -25.57 -5.63 1.73
C LEU A 57 -25.48 -4.72 0.49
N GLN A 58 -26.52 -4.71 -0.35
CA GLN A 58 -26.60 -3.85 -1.54
C GLN A 58 -26.64 -2.37 -1.17
N THR A 59 -27.45 -2.01 -0.17
CA THR A 59 -27.52 -0.63 0.34
C THR A 59 -26.16 -0.16 0.86
N LEU A 60 -25.47 -0.99 1.64
CA LEU A 60 -24.15 -0.66 2.18
C LEU A 60 -23.09 -0.57 1.08
N LEU A 61 -23.16 -1.43 0.06
CA LEU A 61 -22.27 -1.38 -1.09
C LEU A 61 -22.44 -0.05 -1.84
N GLN A 62 -23.68 0.31 -2.16
CA GLN A 62 -24.02 1.55 -2.86
C GLN A 62 -23.59 2.78 -2.05
N TYR A 63 -23.89 2.81 -0.75
CA TYR A 63 -23.47 3.90 0.13
C TYR A 63 -21.95 4.10 0.12
N ARG A 64 -21.18 3.01 0.18
CA ARG A 64 -19.70 3.07 0.18
C ARG A 64 -19.11 3.55 -1.13
N ALA A 65 -19.75 3.25 -2.26
CA ALA A 65 -19.29 3.64 -3.60
C ALA A 65 -19.83 5.00 -4.07
N THR A 66 -20.92 5.50 -3.46
CA THR A 66 -21.52 6.78 -3.87
C THR A 66 -20.75 7.95 -3.30
N ARG A 67 -20.50 8.98 -4.12
CA ARG A 67 -19.87 10.22 -3.67
C ARG A 67 -20.78 10.97 -2.71
N HIS A 68 -20.24 11.37 -1.58
CA HIS A 68 -20.97 12.16 -0.60
C HIS A 68 -20.97 13.64 -0.96
N ALA A 69 -22.12 14.30 -0.88
CA ALA A 69 -22.25 15.73 -1.20
C ALA A 69 -21.32 16.63 -0.36
N THR A 70 -21.10 16.29 0.91
CA THR A 70 -20.24 17.07 1.81
C THR A 70 -18.75 16.88 1.58
N THR A 71 -18.31 15.71 1.11
CA THR A 71 -16.87 15.40 0.95
C THR A 71 -16.43 15.36 -0.51
N GLY A 72 -17.36 15.32 -1.47
CA GLY A 72 -17.08 15.21 -2.91
C GLY A 72 -16.52 13.85 -3.37
N VAL A 73 -16.18 12.97 -2.42
CA VAL A 73 -15.58 11.65 -2.63
C VAL A 73 -16.40 10.56 -1.95
N SER A 74 -16.20 9.30 -2.36
CA SER A 74 -16.89 8.16 -1.77
C SER A 74 -16.30 7.75 -0.41
N PRO A 75 -17.10 7.20 0.51
CA PRO A 75 -16.61 6.69 1.80
C PRO A 75 -15.56 5.60 1.64
N ALA A 76 -15.70 4.72 0.64
CA ALA A 76 -14.70 3.71 0.34
C ALA A 76 -13.36 4.34 -0.06
N SER A 77 -13.39 5.39 -0.90
CA SER A 77 -12.16 6.10 -1.27
C SER A 77 -11.48 6.76 -0.08
N LEU A 78 -12.23 7.31 0.88
CA LEU A 78 -11.66 7.89 2.09
C LEU A 78 -11.04 6.84 3.02
N MET A 79 -11.67 5.65 3.12
CA MET A 79 -11.18 4.59 4.00
C MET A 79 -10.05 3.76 3.39
N LEU A 80 -10.12 3.45 2.09
CA LEU A 80 -9.21 2.54 1.40
C LEU A 80 -8.15 3.26 0.55
N GLY A 81 -8.29 4.58 0.34
CA GLY A 81 -7.44 5.35 -0.56
C GLY A 81 -7.61 5.02 -2.04
N ARG A 82 -8.66 4.26 -2.40
CA ARG A 82 -9.01 3.88 -3.78
C ARG A 82 -10.51 3.78 -3.95
N GLU A 83 -11.01 4.02 -5.16
CA GLU A 83 -12.42 3.84 -5.48
C GLU A 83 -12.78 2.35 -5.48
N LEU A 84 -14.01 2.04 -5.04
CA LEU A 84 -14.51 0.67 -5.08
C LEU A 84 -14.88 0.30 -6.51
N GLN A 85 -14.44 -0.87 -6.98
CA GLN A 85 -14.83 -1.38 -8.31
C GLN A 85 -16.18 -2.08 -8.23
N LEU A 86 -17.20 -1.49 -8.85
CA LEU A 86 -18.53 -2.06 -8.98
C LEU A 86 -18.64 -2.92 -10.25
N PRO A 87 -19.62 -3.83 -10.34
CA PRO A 87 -19.88 -4.59 -11.56
C PRO A 87 -20.09 -3.70 -12.79
N LEU A 88 -20.76 -2.55 -12.61
CA LEU A 88 -20.99 -1.57 -13.68
C LEU A 88 -19.69 -0.89 -14.15
N ASP A 89 -18.67 -0.80 -13.29
CA ASP A 89 -17.38 -0.22 -13.69
C ASP A 89 -16.63 -1.10 -14.69
N ARG A 90 -16.92 -2.41 -14.75
CA ARG A 90 -16.35 -3.30 -15.77
C ARG A 90 -16.92 -3.04 -17.17
N LEU A 91 -18.09 -2.42 -17.26
CA LEU A 91 -18.69 -2.04 -18.53
C LEU A 91 -18.13 -0.72 -19.07
N ARG A 92 -17.37 0.03 -18.25
CA ARG A 92 -16.71 1.25 -18.73
C ARG A 92 -15.62 0.87 -19.74
N PRO A 93 -15.55 1.53 -20.90
CA PRO A 93 -14.47 1.31 -21.84
C PRO A 93 -13.14 1.59 -21.14
N THR A 94 -12.25 0.60 -21.14
CA THR A 94 -10.91 0.77 -20.59
C THR A 94 -10.21 1.88 -21.37
N PRO A 95 -9.68 2.92 -20.72
CA PRO A 95 -8.85 3.90 -21.42
C PRO A 95 -7.70 3.16 -22.10
N ALA A 96 -7.27 3.63 -23.27
CA ALA A 96 -6.13 3.07 -23.97
C ALA A 96 -4.97 2.87 -22.97
N PRO A 97 -4.34 1.69 -22.95
CA PRO A 97 -3.27 1.43 -21.99
C PRO A 97 -2.23 2.52 -22.13
N ALA A 98 -1.79 3.08 -20.99
CA ALA A 98 -0.70 4.04 -21.00
C ALA A 98 0.49 3.43 -21.76
N PRO A 99 1.19 4.21 -22.59
CA PRO A 99 2.26 3.68 -23.41
C PRO A 99 3.30 2.99 -22.51
N ALA A 100 3.74 1.80 -22.92
CA ALA A 100 4.46 0.85 -22.05
C ALA A 100 5.66 1.49 -21.31
N HIS A 101 6.36 2.43 -21.95
CA HIS A 101 7.50 3.13 -21.38
C HIS A 101 7.15 3.96 -20.13
N LEU A 102 5.96 4.60 -20.07
CA LEU A 102 5.52 5.36 -18.90
C LEU A 102 5.21 4.43 -17.72
N VAL A 103 4.57 3.29 -18.01
CA VAL A 103 4.29 2.26 -17.00
C VAL A 103 5.60 1.69 -16.46
N GLN A 104 6.54 1.35 -17.33
CA GLN A 104 7.86 0.86 -16.95
C GLN A 104 8.62 1.88 -16.10
N ALA A 105 8.61 3.16 -16.48
CA ALA A 105 9.25 4.22 -15.71
C ALA A 105 8.62 4.39 -14.31
N ALA A 106 7.29 4.38 -14.22
CA ALA A 106 6.58 4.47 -12.94
C ALA A 106 6.84 3.25 -12.04
N VAL A 107 6.84 2.04 -12.60
CA VAL A 107 7.17 0.80 -11.87
C VAL A 107 8.62 0.84 -11.38
N ALA A 108 9.57 1.24 -12.23
CA ALA A 108 10.97 1.37 -11.84
C ALA A 108 11.15 2.41 -10.71
N ALA A 109 10.48 3.56 -10.79
CA ALA A 109 10.51 4.58 -9.74
C ALA A 109 9.93 4.05 -8.42
N ARG A 110 8.81 3.31 -8.47
CA ARG A 110 8.19 2.68 -7.30
C ARG A 110 9.11 1.64 -6.66
N GLN A 111 9.76 0.81 -7.48
CA GLN A 111 10.72 -0.21 -7.03
C GLN A 111 11.92 0.44 -6.35
N ARG A 112 12.49 1.51 -6.94
CA ARG A 112 13.59 2.29 -6.34
C ARG A 112 13.19 2.87 -4.99
N TRP A 113 12.05 3.56 -4.90
CA TRP A 113 11.57 4.13 -3.63
C TRP A 113 11.35 3.06 -2.55
N THR A 114 10.81 1.91 -2.95
CA THR A 114 10.57 0.78 -2.02
C THR A 114 11.88 0.19 -1.53
N LYS A 115 12.86 0.01 -2.43
CA LYS A 115 14.22 -0.41 -2.09
C LYS A 115 14.88 0.58 -1.14
N ASP A 116 14.89 1.88 -1.47
CA ASP A 116 15.51 2.91 -0.65
C ASP A 116 14.87 3.03 0.73
N ARG A 117 13.55 2.84 0.82
CA ARG A 117 12.84 2.77 2.09
C ARG A 117 13.30 1.56 2.91
N PHE A 118 13.38 0.39 2.28
CA PHE A 118 13.80 -0.84 2.94
C PHE A 118 15.26 -0.78 3.40
N ASP A 119 16.16 -0.33 2.53
CA ASP A 119 17.59 -0.20 2.79
C ASP A 119 17.83 0.79 3.94
N ARG A 120 17.11 1.92 3.97
CA ARG A 120 17.15 2.86 5.10
C ARG A 120 16.62 2.27 6.40
N ALA A 121 15.47 1.58 6.35
CA ALA A 121 14.89 0.96 7.53
C ALA A 121 15.80 -0.12 8.13
N ARG A 122 16.56 -0.84 7.30
CA ARG A 122 17.47 -1.91 7.71
C ARG A 122 18.94 -1.50 7.80
N ARG A 123 19.28 -0.23 7.55
CA ARG A 123 20.66 0.29 7.52
C ARG A 123 21.58 -0.59 6.66
N VAL A 124 21.08 -1.03 5.50
CA VAL A 124 21.82 -1.90 4.58
C VAL A 124 23.03 -1.13 4.06
N LYS A 125 24.22 -1.70 4.22
CA LYS A 125 25.44 -1.14 3.64
C LYS A 125 25.47 -1.50 2.15
N PRO A 126 25.80 -0.57 1.24
CA PRO A 126 25.91 -0.91 -0.17
C PRO A 126 26.98 -2.01 -0.34
N PRO A 127 26.74 -3.00 -1.20
CA PRO A 127 27.73 -4.04 -1.45
C PRO A 127 28.97 -3.40 -2.08
N ALA A 128 30.15 -3.82 -1.64
CA ALA A 128 31.43 -3.38 -2.20
C ALA A 128 31.75 -4.00 -3.57
N ILE A 129 30.84 -4.84 -4.08
CA ILE A 129 31.00 -5.65 -5.28
C ILE A 129 30.01 -5.15 -6.33
N ALA A 130 30.52 -4.77 -7.49
CA ALA A 130 29.73 -4.35 -8.64
C ALA A 130 29.35 -5.53 -9.53
N VAL A 131 28.28 -5.35 -10.33
CA VAL A 131 27.83 -6.32 -11.35
C VAL A 131 28.78 -6.23 -12.55
N SER A 132 29.96 -6.79 -12.38
CA SER A 132 31.07 -6.89 -13.35
C SER A 132 32.33 -7.44 -12.68
N ASP A 133 32.36 -7.42 -11.34
CA ASP A 133 33.48 -7.90 -10.55
C ASP A 133 33.51 -9.43 -10.59
N TRP A 134 34.68 -9.97 -10.95
CA TRP A 134 34.92 -11.40 -10.93
C TRP A 134 35.34 -11.83 -9.52
N CYS A 135 34.53 -12.66 -8.88
CA CYS A 135 34.90 -13.32 -7.63
C CYS A 135 35.53 -14.68 -7.94
N GLY A 136 36.84 -14.79 -7.77
CA GLY A 136 37.55 -16.08 -7.86
C GLY A 136 37.27 -16.98 -6.65
N PRO A 137 37.45 -18.30 -6.78
CA PRO A 137 37.31 -19.23 -5.65
C PRO A 137 38.31 -18.89 -4.54
N TRP A 138 37.81 -18.79 -3.31
CA TRP A 138 38.62 -18.54 -2.12
C TRP A 138 39.47 -19.79 -1.82
N ARG A 139 40.80 -19.71 -1.96
CA ARG A 139 41.70 -20.81 -1.62
C ARG A 139 42.26 -20.57 -0.21
N ARG A 140 41.88 -21.40 0.77
CA ARG A 140 42.53 -21.41 2.09
C ARG A 140 43.86 -22.14 1.96
N GLU A 141 44.94 -21.43 2.17
CA GLU A 141 46.28 -21.99 2.20
C GLU A 141 46.46 -22.77 3.51
N HIS A 142 46.60 -24.09 3.41
CA HIS A 142 47.05 -24.91 4.53
C HIS A 142 48.58 -24.95 4.47
N ASP A 143 49.16 -24.20 5.40
CA ASP A 143 50.52 -24.19 5.96
C ASP A 143 51.59 -25.08 5.31
N GLN A 144 52.74 -24.49 4.95
CA GLN A 144 54.05 -24.87 5.53
C GLN A 144 55.22 -24.01 5.00
N THR A 145 55.74 -23.18 5.91
CA THR A 145 57.13 -22.71 6.03
C THR A 145 57.80 -21.88 4.91
N ARG A 146 58.20 -20.68 5.33
CA ARG A 146 59.17 -19.71 4.77
C ARG A 146 58.72 -18.73 3.68
N THR A 147 58.91 -17.45 4.06
CA THR A 147 59.25 -16.26 3.24
C THR A 147 58.14 -15.20 3.12
N GLN A 148 58.38 -14.12 3.88
CA GLN A 148 58.05 -12.70 3.66
C GLN A 148 56.62 -12.28 3.28
N GLU A 149 56.06 -11.46 4.17
CA GLU A 149 54.95 -10.51 4.01
C GLU A 149 54.21 -10.50 2.66
N ILE A 150 53.08 -11.20 2.60
CA ILE A 150 52.11 -11.03 1.52
C ILE A 150 51.04 -10.04 1.97
N ARG A 151 51.17 -8.81 1.49
CA ARG A 151 50.18 -7.74 1.64
C ARG A 151 49.01 -8.01 0.70
N LEU A 152 47.86 -8.40 1.24
CA LEU A 152 46.63 -8.62 0.48
C LEU A 152 46.15 -7.30 -0.16
N SER A 153 46.18 -7.23 -1.49
CA SER A 153 45.60 -6.13 -2.27
C SER A 153 44.44 -6.66 -3.11
N VAL A 154 43.23 -6.15 -2.83
CA VAL A 154 42.03 -6.40 -3.63
C VAL A 154 42.22 -5.66 -4.96
N HIS A 155 42.44 -6.40 -6.05
CA HIS A 155 42.59 -5.81 -7.38
C HIS A 155 41.19 -5.50 -7.97
N THR A 156 40.84 -4.22 -8.00
CA THR A 156 39.65 -3.71 -8.72
C THR A 156 40.05 -3.32 -10.15
N GLY A 157 39.98 -4.29 -11.07
CA GLY A 157 40.27 -4.05 -12.50
C GLY A 157 39.00 -3.77 -13.32
N SER A 158 38.81 -2.52 -13.76
CA SER A 158 37.79 -2.12 -14.75
C SER A 158 38.30 -2.34 -16.18
N LYS A 159 37.56 -3.09 -17.01
CA LYS A 159 37.94 -3.45 -18.41
C LYS A 159 37.65 -2.35 -19.46
N HIS A 160 37.91 -1.08 -19.19
CA HIS A 160 37.79 -0.05 -20.22
C HIS A 160 39.00 0.90 -20.25
N SER A 161 40.11 0.45 -20.83
CA SER A 161 41.00 1.33 -21.60
C SER A 161 41.94 0.48 -22.49
N ALA A 162 42.29 1.04 -23.66
CA ALA A 162 43.20 0.54 -24.69
C ALA A 162 42.60 -0.27 -25.85
N GLN A 163 41.80 0.40 -26.69
CA GLN A 163 41.99 0.30 -28.15
C GLN A 163 42.55 1.64 -28.62
N ARG A 164 43.88 1.73 -28.76
CA ARG A 164 44.56 2.83 -29.46
C ARG A 164 45.06 2.26 -30.78
N ALA A 165 44.60 2.87 -31.86
CA ALA A 165 45.03 2.64 -33.22
C ALA A 165 46.53 2.89 -33.38
N VAL A 166 47.20 2.05 -34.17
CA VAL A 166 48.43 2.40 -34.87
C VAL A 166 48.23 1.94 -36.31
N SER A 167 48.15 2.91 -37.22
CA SER A 167 48.29 2.76 -38.66
C SER A 167 49.75 3.04 -39.01
N VAL A 168 50.40 2.13 -39.73
CA VAL A 168 51.17 2.30 -40.98
C VAL A 168 51.17 0.93 -41.67
#